data_AF-A0AAW7X7B3-F1
#
_entry.id   AF-A0AAW7X7B3-F1
#
_cell.length_a   1.000
_cell.length_b   1.000
_cell.length_c   1.000
_cell.angle_alpha   90.00
_cell.angle_beta   90.00
_cell.angle_gamma   90.00
#
_symmetry.space_group_name_H-M   'P 1'
#
loop_
_entity.id
_entity.type
_entity.pdbx_description
1 polymer ?
#
loop_
_entity_poly.entity_id
_entity_poly.type
_entity_poly.pdbx_seq_one_letter_code
_entity_poly.pdbx_strand_id
1 'polypeptide(L)'
;MNAILDGYFREAVASMNAAIERFYEFYIEFVMTENKRGDTFNDAWSRVSSQSERQLGAYIFLYTIKNNRLPPLLSNNKVSFRNSVVHKGEFPTADKTTDFCKSATDVIVPVLKEMKGEWDIFRDVRIKDMTEKYEAQPLNEDVQLESPISCLKGIEHGATFEQTLKVLAGMRNA
;
A
#
# COMPACT_ATOMS: atom_id res chain seq x y z
N MET A 1 -13.57 -9.00 -1.97
CA MET A 1 -14.91 -8.51 -1.60
C MET A 1 -15.97 -9.59 -1.42
N ASN A 2 -15.61 -10.87 -1.57
CA ASN A 2 -16.38 -11.93 -0.92
C ASN A 2 -16.61 -11.56 0.56
N ALA A 3 -15.59 -11.02 1.25
CA ALA A 3 -15.73 -10.57 2.63
C ALA A 3 -16.90 -9.59 2.95
N ILE A 4 -17.04 -8.44 2.29
CA ILE A 4 -18.11 -7.47 2.62
C ILE A 4 -19.48 -8.00 2.15
N LEU A 5 -19.53 -8.60 0.96
CA LEU A 5 -20.77 -9.13 0.39
C LEU A 5 -21.28 -10.38 1.14
N ASP A 6 -20.36 -11.13 1.75
CA ASP A 6 -20.64 -12.33 2.54
C ASP A 6 -20.72 -12.04 4.06
N GLY A 7 -20.63 -10.76 4.48
CA GLY A 7 -20.79 -10.34 5.88
C GLY A 7 -19.55 -10.42 6.78
N TYR A 8 -18.39 -10.78 6.24
CA TYR A 8 -17.06 -10.77 6.88
C TYR A 8 -16.47 -9.35 6.96
N PHE A 9 -17.15 -8.47 7.70
CA PHE A 9 -16.79 -7.06 7.81
C PHE A 9 -15.47 -6.82 8.56
N ARG A 10 -15.09 -7.70 9.48
CA ARG A 10 -13.84 -7.61 10.25
C ARG A 10 -12.63 -7.88 9.35
N GLU A 11 -12.74 -8.88 8.50
CA GLU A 11 -11.74 -9.30 7.52
C GLU A 11 -11.53 -8.20 6.48
N ALA A 12 -12.59 -7.50 6.09
CA ALA A 12 -12.51 -6.35 5.20
C ALA A 12 -11.70 -5.20 5.82
N VAL A 13 -11.98 -4.84 7.08
CA VAL A 13 -11.22 -3.82 7.81
C VAL A 13 -9.75 -4.22 7.98
N ALA A 14 -9.48 -5.48 8.35
CA ALA A 14 -8.12 -5.99 8.50
C ALA A 14 -7.35 -5.97 7.17
N SER A 15 -7.98 -6.40 6.08
CA SER A 15 -7.38 -6.39 4.74
C SER A 15 -7.05 -4.97 4.28
N MET A 16 -7.95 -4.03 4.55
CA MET A 16 -7.73 -2.63 4.20
C MET A 16 -6.64 -1.98 5.05
N ASN A 17 -6.54 -2.33 6.32
CA ASN A 17 -5.42 -1.88 7.16
C ASN A 17 -4.07 -2.38 6.61
N ALA A 18 -3.99 -3.65 6.25
CA ALA A 18 -2.79 -4.21 5.63
C ALA A 18 -2.44 -3.49 4.32
N ALA A 19 -3.44 -3.13 3.50
CA ALA A 19 -3.22 -2.36 2.28
C ALA A 19 -2.61 -0.97 2.53
N ILE A 20 -3.03 -0.27 3.60
CA ILE A 20 -2.41 1.00 4.01
C ILE A 20 -0.95 0.78 4.43
N GLU A 21 -0.68 -0.25 5.24
CA GLU A 21 0.68 -0.57 5.71
C GLU A 21 1.61 -0.86 4.52
N ARG A 22 1.15 -1.68 3.56
CA ARG A 22 1.88 -1.95 2.31
C ARG A 22 2.10 -0.71 1.45
N PHE A 23 1.11 0.17 1.40
CA PHE A 23 1.25 1.42 0.68
C PHE A 23 2.34 2.33 1.29
N TYR A 24 2.42 2.42 2.62
CA TYR A 24 3.50 3.16 3.28
C TYR A 24 4.87 2.57 2.97
N GLU A 25 5.01 1.24 3.04
CA GLU A 25 6.24 0.55 2.67
C GLU A 25 6.67 0.89 1.24
N PHE A 26 5.73 0.74 0.31
CA PHE A 26 5.94 1.04 -1.10
C PHE A 26 6.36 2.49 -1.34
N TYR A 27 5.71 3.46 -0.69
CA TYR A 27 6.06 4.87 -0.84
C TYR A 27 7.47 5.18 -0.30
N ILE A 28 7.85 4.57 0.83
CA ILE A 28 9.20 4.71 1.40
C ILE A 28 10.24 4.20 0.40
N GLU A 29 10.04 2.99 -0.14
CA GLU A 29 10.92 2.41 -1.15
C GLU A 29 11.00 3.30 -2.40
N PHE A 30 9.86 3.86 -2.83
CA PHE A 30 9.78 4.76 -3.98
C PHE A 30 10.67 6.00 -3.81
N VAL A 31 10.48 6.76 -2.74
CA VAL A 31 11.26 7.97 -2.49
C VAL A 31 12.75 7.66 -2.31
N MET A 32 13.07 6.57 -1.61
CA MET A 32 14.47 6.16 -1.42
C MET A 32 15.13 5.78 -2.75
N THR A 33 14.39 5.15 -3.65
CA THR A 33 14.85 4.80 -4.99
C THR A 33 15.13 6.03 -5.84
N GLU A 34 14.22 7.00 -5.86
CA GLU A 34 14.43 8.28 -6.58
C GLU A 34 15.67 9.03 -6.07
N ASN A 35 15.96 8.92 -4.77
CA ASN A 35 17.10 9.57 -4.14
C ASN A 35 18.40 8.74 -4.22
N LYS A 36 18.50 7.80 -5.16
CA LYS A 36 19.67 6.93 -5.36
C LYS A 36 20.07 6.23 -4.07
N ARG A 37 19.16 5.39 -3.55
CA ARG A 37 19.36 4.58 -2.33
C ARG A 37 20.81 4.09 -2.23
N GLY A 38 21.45 4.34 -1.10
CA GLY A 38 22.80 3.82 -0.84
C GLY A 38 22.78 2.36 -0.41
N ASP A 39 23.95 1.74 -0.33
CA ASP A 39 24.13 0.33 0.05
C ASP A 39 23.55 0.00 1.44
N THR A 40 23.42 1.01 2.31
CA THR A 40 22.88 0.88 3.67
C THR A 40 21.35 0.81 3.74
N PHE A 41 20.64 0.95 2.62
CA PHE A 41 19.17 0.91 2.62
C PHE A 41 18.62 -0.38 3.21
N ASN A 42 19.18 -1.54 2.84
CA ASN A 42 18.70 -2.83 3.33
C ASN A 42 18.90 -2.98 4.85
N ASP A 43 20.02 -2.47 5.37
CA ASP A 43 20.29 -2.45 6.81
C ASP A 43 19.29 -1.54 7.55
N ALA A 44 18.99 -0.37 7.00
CA ALA A 44 17.96 0.52 7.54
C ALA A 44 16.57 -0.13 7.48
N TRP A 45 16.23 -0.75 6.34
CA TRP A 45 14.95 -1.39 6.09
C TRP A 45 14.69 -2.54 7.07
N SER A 46 15.70 -3.40 7.31
CA SER A 46 15.59 -4.51 8.26
C SER A 46 15.25 -4.07 9.69
N ARG A 47 15.58 -2.82 10.06
CA ARG A 47 15.30 -2.25 11.39
C ARG A 47 13.89 -1.69 11.52
N VAL A 48 13.19 -1.45 10.40
CA VAL A 48 11.89 -0.77 10.37
C VAL A 48 10.77 -1.60 9.74
N SER A 49 11.09 -2.59 8.89
CA SER A 49 10.12 -3.34 8.09
C SER A 49 9.11 -4.17 8.88
N SER A 50 9.38 -4.46 10.15
CA SER A 50 8.46 -5.17 11.05
C SER A 50 7.68 -4.26 12.00
N GLN A 51 7.79 -2.94 11.86
CA GLN A 51 7.25 -1.97 12.80
C GLN A 51 6.38 -0.93 12.11
N SER A 52 5.07 -1.21 12.05
CA SER A 52 4.08 -0.38 11.35
C SER A 52 4.07 1.09 11.80
N GLU A 53 4.22 1.36 13.11
CA GLU A 53 4.33 2.73 13.63
C GLU A 53 5.60 3.46 13.14
N ARG A 54 6.72 2.75 13.03
CA ARG A 54 7.96 3.33 12.49
C ARG A 54 7.88 3.55 10.98
N GLN A 55 7.22 2.64 10.26
CA GLN A 55 6.92 2.81 8.84
C GLN A 55 6.03 4.03 8.60
N LEU A 56 4.96 4.21 9.39
CA LEU A 56 4.11 5.39 9.32
C LEU A 56 4.91 6.68 9.55
N GLY A 57 5.77 6.71 10.59
CA GLY A 57 6.66 7.85 10.84
C GLY A 57 7.58 8.14 9.65
N ALA A 58 8.24 7.12 9.12
CA ALA A 58 9.12 7.25 7.95
C ALA A 58 8.37 7.75 6.72
N TYR A 59 7.18 7.21 6.44
CA TYR A 59 6.29 7.66 5.37
C TYR A 59 5.96 9.15 5.52
N ILE A 60 5.56 9.61 6.71
CA ILE A 60 5.20 11.02 6.94
C ILE A 60 6.38 11.94 6.61
N PHE A 61 7.58 11.62 7.10
CA PHE A 61 8.76 12.46 6.86
C PHE A 61 9.21 12.44 5.39
N LEU A 62 9.27 11.25 4.76
CA LEU A 62 9.67 11.13 3.35
C LEU A 62 8.65 11.76 2.41
N TYR A 63 7.36 11.67 2.73
CA TYR A 63 6.33 12.37 1.98
C TYR A 63 6.48 13.87 2.11
N THR A 64 6.67 14.36 3.34
CA THR A 64 6.76 15.80 3.63
C THR A 64 7.96 16.42 2.95
N ILE A 65 9.13 15.78 2.98
CA ILE A 65 10.33 16.31 2.33
C ILE A 65 10.22 16.32 0.81
N LYS A 66 9.62 15.27 0.20
CA LYS A 66 9.44 15.20 -1.26
C LYS A 66 8.39 16.19 -1.77
N ASN A 67 7.25 16.30 -1.08
CA ASN A 67 6.08 17.02 -1.58
C ASN A 67 5.90 18.41 -0.95
N ASN A 68 6.73 18.77 0.03
CA ASN A 68 6.62 20.00 0.81
C ASN A 68 5.22 20.24 1.43
N ARG A 69 4.54 19.15 1.81
CA ARG A 69 3.24 19.14 2.50
C ARG A 69 3.02 17.83 3.22
N LEU A 70 2.09 17.79 4.17
CA LEU A 70 1.74 16.56 4.87
C LEU A 70 1.00 15.56 3.94
N PRO A 71 1.21 14.24 4.14
CA PRO A 71 0.42 13.23 3.44
C PRO A 71 -1.03 13.20 3.90
N PRO A 72 -1.95 12.70 3.07
CA PRO A 72 -3.26 12.27 3.56
C PRO A 72 -3.06 11.11 4.56
N LEU A 73 -3.73 11.19 5.71
CA LEU A 73 -3.65 10.20 6.78
C LEU A 73 -5.06 9.84 7.25
N LEU A 74 -5.21 8.64 7.81
CA LEU A 74 -6.42 8.30 8.55
C LEU A 74 -6.59 9.25 9.74
N SER A 75 -7.80 9.77 9.91
CA SER A 75 -8.16 10.55 11.10
C SER A 75 -8.18 9.67 12.36
N ASN A 76 -7.97 10.28 13.53
CA ASN A 76 -7.87 9.56 14.81
C ASN A 76 -9.06 8.63 15.10
N ASN A 77 -10.28 9.02 14.71
CA ASN A 77 -11.47 8.18 14.85
C ASN A 77 -11.39 6.91 13.98
N LYS A 78 -10.84 7.00 12.76
CA LYS A 78 -10.66 5.85 11.86
C LYS A 78 -9.57 4.92 12.37
N VAL A 79 -8.48 5.48 12.90
CA VAL A 79 -7.43 4.70 13.56
C VAL A 79 -7.98 3.97 14.78
N SER A 80 -8.76 4.65 15.63
CA SER A 80 -9.39 4.05 16.80
C SER A 80 -10.35 2.90 16.43
N PHE A 81 -11.19 3.13 15.42
CA PHE A 81 -12.09 2.11 14.88
C PHE A 81 -11.33 0.89 14.31
N ARG A 82 -10.29 1.12 13.51
CA ARG A 82 -9.44 0.01 13.03
C ARG A 82 -8.86 -0.78 14.20
N ASN A 83 -8.34 -0.09 15.21
CA ASN A 83 -7.72 -0.73 16.35
C ASN A 83 -8.72 -1.55 17.17
N SER A 84 -9.96 -1.10 17.32
CA SER A 84 -10.99 -1.87 18.01
C SER A 84 -11.37 -3.14 17.23
N VAL A 85 -11.50 -3.06 15.91
CA VAL A 85 -11.83 -4.23 15.08
C VAL A 85 -10.67 -5.24 15.01
N VAL A 86 -9.44 -4.76 14.81
CA VAL A 86 -8.26 -5.62 14.61
C VAL A 86 -7.76 -6.21 15.93
N HIS A 87 -7.63 -5.39 16.98
CA HIS A 87 -6.98 -5.80 18.23
C HIS A 87 -7.96 -6.14 19.35
N LYS A 88 -9.17 -5.55 19.36
CA LYS A 88 -10.17 -5.80 20.41
C LYS A 88 -11.30 -6.73 19.97
N GLY A 89 -11.32 -7.13 18.69
CA GLY A 89 -12.33 -8.02 18.15
C GLY A 89 -13.73 -7.40 18.07
N GLU A 90 -13.85 -6.07 17.95
CA GLU A 90 -15.14 -5.43 17.65
C GLU A 90 -15.69 -5.99 16.33
N PHE A 91 -16.99 -6.32 16.31
CA PHE A 91 -17.70 -6.67 15.09
C PHE A 91 -18.28 -5.40 14.46
N PRO A 92 -17.71 -4.90 13.35
CA PRO A 92 -18.19 -3.67 12.75
C PRO A 92 -19.47 -3.90 11.93
N THR A 93 -20.26 -2.84 11.77
CA THR A 93 -21.41 -2.85 10.85
C THR A 93 -20.95 -2.62 9.41
N ALA A 94 -21.79 -2.99 8.45
CA ALA A 94 -21.54 -2.74 7.02
C ALA A 94 -21.21 -1.27 6.73
N ASP A 95 -21.96 -0.33 7.34
CA ASP A 95 -21.75 1.11 7.15
C ASP A 95 -20.40 1.57 7.68
N LYS A 96 -20.03 1.17 8.92
CA LYS A 96 -18.74 1.52 9.52
C LYS A 96 -17.56 0.93 8.72
N THR A 97 -17.71 -0.30 8.26
CA THR A 97 -16.70 -0.95 7.42
C THR A 97 -16.54 -0.24 6.08
N THR A 98 -17.64 0.08 5.41
CA THR A 98 -17.63 0.81 4.13
C THR A 98 -17.00 2.19 4.28
N ASP A 99 -17.35 2.90 5.36
CA ASP A 99 -16.82 4.21 5.71
C ASP A 99 -15.31 4.17 6.02
N PHE A 100 -14.82 3.14 6.70
CA PHE A 100 -13.38 2.93 6.88
C PHE A 100 -12.66 2.62 5.56
N CYS A 101 -13.24 1.74 4.76
CA CYS A 101 -12.74 1.37 3.45
C CYS A 101 -12.58 2.57 2.51
N LYS A 102 -13.55 3.50 2.51
CA LYS A 102 -13.45 4.78 1.79
C LYS A 102 -12.28 5.62 2.31
N SER A 103 -12.20 5.84 3.62
CA SER A 103 -11.11 6.63 4.20
C SER A 103 -9.71 6.07 3.92
N ALA A 104 -9.56 4.75 3.88
CA ALA A 104 -8.31 4.12 3.47
C ALA A 104 -7.96 4.40 2.01
N THR A 105 -8.96 4.40 1.13
CA THR A 105 -8.81 4.74 -0.28
C THR A 105 -8.42 6.21 -0.47
N ASP A 106 -9.01 7.09 0.33
CA ASP A 106 -8.69 8.52 0.34
C ASP A 106 -7.26 8.81 0.80
N VAL A 107 -6.63 7.89 1.55
CA VAL A 107 -5.19 7.94 1.88
C VAL A 107 -4.34 7.48 0.70
N ILE A 108 -4.68 6.33 0.10
CA ILE A 108 -3.80 5.64 -0.85
C ILE A 108 -3.89 6.26 -2.25
N VAL A 109 -5.09 6.43 -2.79
CA VAL A 109 -5.32 6.72 -4.22
C VAL A 109 -4.78 8.09 -4.66
N PRO A 110 -4.93 9.19 -3.90
CA PRO A 110 -4.41 10.49 -4.34
C PRO A 110 -2.90 10.47 -4.53
N VAL A 111 -2.16 9.92 -3.56
CA VAL A 111 -0.70 9.84 -3.62
C VAL A 111 -0.24 8.96 -4.76
N LEU A 112 -0.90 7.81 -4.93
CA LEU A 112 -0.64 6.91 -6.04
C LEU A 112 -0.83 7.58 -7.42
N LYS A 113 -1.84 8.44 -7.59
CA LYS A 113 -2.03 9.22 -8.82
C LYS A 113 -0.90 10.22 -9.06
N GLU A 114 -0.39 10.85 -8.00
CA GLU A 114 0.75 11.77 -8.09
C GLU A 114 2.02 11.04 -8.54
N MET A 115 2.26 9.84 -7.99
CA MET A 115 3.42 9.01 -8.35
C MET A 115 3.42 8.53 -9.80
N LYS A 116 2.26 8.43 -10.46
CA LYS A 116 2.14 7.89 -11.83
C LYS A 116 3.02 8.63 -12.85
N GLY A 117 3.25 9.93 -12.66
CA GLY A 117 4.11 10.72 -13.54
C GLY A 117 5.61 10.38 -13.42
N GLU A 118 6.00 9.71 -12.34
CA GLU A 118 7.39 9.43 -11.96
C GLU A 118 7.68 7.90 -11.93
N TRP A 119 6.70 7.11 -12.39
CA TRP A 119 6.66 5.66 -12.23
C TRP A 119 7.73 4.89 -13.00
N ASP A 120 8.19 5.42 -14.13
CA ASP A 120 9.13 4.69 -14.99
C ASP A 120 10.47 4.43 -14.27
N ILE A 121 10.95 5.40 -13.48
CA ILE A 121 12.19 5.26 -12.68
C ILE A 121 12.06 4.15 -11.64
N PHE A 122 10.92 4.08 -10.96
CA PHE A 122 10.70 3.05 -9.94
C PHE A 122 10.52 1.66 -10.55
N ARG A 123 9.81 1.56 -11.67
CA ARG A 123 9.62 0.29 -12.39
C ARG A 123 10.97 -0.33 -12.75
N ASP A 124 11.88 0.46 -13.30
CA ASP A 124 13.19 -0.01 -13.77
C ASP A 124 14.05 -0.54 -12.62
N VAL A 125 14.08 0.16 -11.48
CA VAL A 125 14.85 -0.26 -10.29
C VAL A 125 14.22 -1.49 -9.63
N ARG A 126 12.89 -1.54 -9.50
CA ARG A 126 12.21 -2.68 -8.88
C ARG A 126 12.33 -3.95 -9.71
N ILE A 127 12.25 -3.84 -11.04
CA ILE A 127 12.51 -4.95 -11.96
C ILE A 127 13.95 -5.44 -11.77
N LYS A 128 14.92 -4.53 -11.74
CA LYS A 128 16.33 -4.87 -11.53
C LYS A 128 16.57 -5.62 -10.21
N ASP A 129 16.02 -5.13 -9.10
CA ASP A 129 16.14 -5.79 -7.79
C ASP A 129 15.56 -7.20 -7.78
N MET A 130 14.40 -7.38 -8.40
CA MET A 130 13.74 -8.68 -8.50
C MET A 130 14.56 -9.65 -9.36
N THR A 131 15.14 -9.18 -10.47
CA THR A 131 16.03 -10.01 -11.31
C THR A 131 17.35 -10.36 -10.65
N GLU A 132 17.94 -9.46 -9.86
CA GLU A 132 19.20 -9.70 -9.14
C GLU A 132 19.00 -10.63 -7.93
N LYS A 133 17.83 -10.58 -7.28
CA LYS A 133 17.54 -11.37 -6.08
C LYS A 133 17.13 -12.82 -6.36
N TYR A 134 16.65 -13.14 -7.57
CA TYR A 134 16.05 -14.45 -7.88
C TYR A 134 16.78 -15.30 -8.94
N GLU A 135 17.89 -14.87 -9.55
CA GLU A 135 18.67 -15.64 -10.56
C GLU A 135 17.84 -16.40 -11.64
N ALA A 136 16.61 -15.97 -11.98
CA ALA A 136 15.72 -16.79 -12.80
C ALA A 136 14.87 -16.01 -13.81
N GLN A 137 15.19 -16.32 -15.08
CA GLN A 137 14.43 -16.24 -16.34
C GLN A 137 13.85 -14.88 -16.81
N PRO A 138 13.90 -14.63 -18.15
CA PRO A 138 13.41 -13.38 -18.71
C PRO A 138 11.92 -13.22 -18.38
N LEU A 139 11.59 -12.04 -17.85
CA LEU A 139 10.23 -11.62 -17.57
C LEU A 139 9.40 -11.77 -18.86
N ASN A 140 8.47 -12.73 -18.87
CA ASN A 140 7.40 -12.71 -19.87
C ASN A 140 6.65 -11.38 -19.72
N GLU A 141 6.29 -10.75 -20.85
CA GLU A 141 5.66 -9.41 -20.93
C GLU A 141 4.37 -9.28 -20.10
N ASP A 142 3.86 -10.38 -19.56
CA ASP A 142 2.71 -10.49 -18.67
C ASP A 142 3.07 -10.44 -17.16
N VAL A 143 3.98 -9.55 -16.73
CA VAL A 143 4.02 -9.13 -15.31
C VAL A 143 2.82 -8.21 -15.05
N GLN A 144 1.64 -8.81 -15.15
CA GLN A 144 0.37 -8.19 -14.87
C GLN A 144 0.05 -8.41 -13.39
N LEU A 145 0.09 -7.30 -12.65
CA LEU A 145 -0.61 -7.07 -11.37
C LEU A 145 0.02 -7.61 -10.08
N GLU A 146 1.23 -7.15 -9.73
CA GLU A 146 1.79 -7.32 -8.37
C GLU A 146 2.34 -6.01 -7.75
N SER A 147 1.86 -4.83 -8.19
CA SER A 147 2.26 -3.55 -7.58
C SER A 147 1.06 -2.65 -7.23
N PRO A 148 1.16 -1.76 -6.22
CA PRO A 148 0.13 -0.76 -5.92
C PRO A 148 -0.28 0.10 -7.14
N ILE A 149 0.57 0.20 -8.16
CA ILE A 149 0.29 0.95 -9.40
C ILE A 149 -0.50 0.14 -10.43
N SER A 150 -0.38 -1.19 -10.42
CA SER A 150 -1.31 -2.04 -11.18
C SER A 150 -2.75 -1.88 -10.67
N CYS A 151 -2.90 -1.57 -9.37
CA CYS A 151 -4.19 -1.23 -8.76
C CYS A 151 -4.72 0.13 -9.24
N LEU A 152 -3.86 1.12 -9.46
CA LEU A 152 -4.23 2.40 -10.10
C LEU A 152 -4.67 2.22 -11.55
N LYS A 153 -3.94 1.43 -12.35
CA LYS A 153 -4.35 1.12 -13.73
C LYS A 153 -5.74 0.49 -13.75
N GLY A 154 -6.03 -0.39 -12.78
CA GLY A 154 -7.39 -0.88 -12.55
C GLY A 154 -8.37 0.28 -12.33
N ILE A 155 -8.17 1.10 -11.30
CA ILE A 155 -9.07 2.22 -10.94
C ILE A 155 -9.31 3.16 -12.13
N GLU A 156 -8.29 3.47 -12.92
CA GLU A 156 -8.36 4.35 -14.09
C GLU A 156 -9.12 3.74 -15.29
N HIS A 157 -9.13 2.42 -15.43
CA HIS A 157 -9.89 1.70 -16.47
C HIS A 157 -11.29 1.27 -15.99
N GLY A 158 -11.81 1.94 -14.95
CA GLY A 158 -13.14 1.65 -14.41
C GLY A 158 -13.18 0.41 -13.54
N ALA A 159 -12.03 -0.11 -13.08
CA ALA A 159 -12.04 -1.18 -12.11
C ALA A 159 -12.67 -0.65 -10.83
N THR A 160 -13.72 -1.37 -10.44
CA THR A 160 -14.44 -1.15 -9.21
C THR A 160 -13.49 -1.21 -8.02
N PHE A 161 -13.85 -0.51 -6.96
CA PHE A 161 -13.20 -0.57 -5.64
C PHE A 161 -12.88 -2.03 -5.21
N GLU A 162 -13.73 -2.98 -5.61
CA GLU A 162 -13.57 -4.42 -5.43
C GLU A 162 -12.35 -5.05 -6.09
N GLN A 163 -12.07 -4.65 -7.32
CA GLN A 163 -11.01 -5.20 -8.14
C GLN A 163 -9.65 -4.69 -7.65
N THR A 164 -9.56 -3.42 -7.27
CA THR A 164 -8.39 -2.83 -6.62
C THR A 164 -8.00 -3.57 -5.35
N LEU A 165 -8.99 -3.95 -4.52
CA LEU A 165 -8.74 -4.63 -3.26
C LEU A 165 -8.32 -6.10 -3.40
N LYS A 166 -8.84 -6.81 -4.41
CA LYS A 166 -8.39 -8.19 -4.70
C LYS A 166 -6.91 -8.22 -5.10
N VAL A 167 -6.44 -7.22 -5.83
CA VAL A 167 -5.03 -7.13 -6.26
C VAL A 167 -4.12 -6.78 -5.08
N LEU A 168 -4.48 -5.78 -4.24
CA LEU A 168 -3.69 -5.42 -3.05
C LEU A 168 -3.62 -6.55 -2.01
N ALA A 169 -4.71 -7.31 -1.83
CA ALA A 169 -4.74 -8.45 -0.90
C ALA A 169 -4.08 -9.73 -1.46
N GLY A 170 -3.96 -9.84 -2.79
CA GLY A 170 -3.35 -10.97 -3.50
C GLY A 170 -1.82 -11.02 -3.42
N MET A 171 -1.16 -9.92 -3.03
CA MET A 171 0.29 -9.81 -2.83
C MET A 171 0.86 -10.67 -1.67
N ARG A 172 0.09 -11.63 -1.14
CA ARG A 172 0.50 -12.47 -0.01
C ARG A 172 1.36 -13.67 -0.42
N ASN A 173 1.48 -13.99 -1.72
CA ASN A 173 2.10 -15.24 -2.18
C ASN A 173 3.05 -15.08 -3.39
N ALA A 174 3.87 -14.02 -3.42
CA ALA A 174 5.02 -13.93 -4.32
C ALA A 174 6.29 -13.59 -3.52
#